data_AF-A0A835PRB2-F1
#
_entry.id   AF-A0A835PRB2-F1
#
_cell.length_a   1.000
_cell.length_b   1.000
_cell.length_c   1.000
_cell.angle_alpha   90.00
_cell.angle_beta   90.00
_cell.angle_gamma   90.00
#
_symmetry.space_group_name_H-M   'P 1'
#
loop_
_entity.id
_entity.type
_entity.pdbx_description
1 polymer ?
#
loop_
_entity_poly.entity_id
_entity_poly.type
_entity_poly.pdbx_seq_one_letter_code
_entity_poly.pdbx_strand_id
1 'polypeptide(L)'
;MDAVITLGPRKPPPAAAFIAPEGIPDDSFLGILLSVAGDVVSSFSDLVDRRRDARFLVRRIRLLLSLFEAISDSRRPLSRLAALCLKEFYIVLHRARVLLNYIAQGSRLWLLLREARIAEQFQELDREISTLLDVIPFDEFHLVADVREHVDLLRRQVAASSRRGLFIDSRNRDLKIQILSFFNEFERGETPDADELKHTFVDLMGISGAKGFEWEIESLENEISNREDDEETDWRIISGVSALIRYCRFLLFGLRGNEGKKKTSPATNSVSIPKDFCCPISLELMRDPVVVSTVVQCWQSNLSQLWPVPE
;
A
#
# COMPACT_ATOMS: atom_id res chain seq x y z
N MET A 1 -4.37 29.16 -5.11
CA MET A 1 -3.46 28.69 -6.17
C MET A 1 -2.82 27.47 -5.58
N ASP A 2 -3.49 26.35 -5.78
CA ASP A 2 -3.28 25.14 -5.00
C ASP A 2 -2.21 24.34 -5.72
N ALA A 3 -1.04 24.26 -5.10
CA ALA A 3 0.02 23.37 -5.54
C ALA A 3 -0.45 21.94 -5.29
N VAL A 4 -0.93 21.29 -6.35
CA VAL A 4 -1.06 19.84 -6.43
C VAL A 4 0.33 19.28 -6.17
N ILE A 5 0.54 18.76 -4.96
CA ILE A 5 1.74 18.00 -4.61
C ILE A 5 1.66 16.71 -5.43
N THR A 6 2.35 16.70 -6.57
CA THR A 6 2.64 15.48 -7.33
C THR A 6 3.57 14.62 -6.48
N LEU A 7 2.98 13.70 -5.70
CA LEU A 7 3.70 12.67 -4.97
C LEU A 7 4.31 11.71 -6.00
N GLY A 8 5.62 11.81 -6.21
CA GLY A 8 6.38 10.94 -7.09
C GLY A 8 6.37 9.47 -6.65
N PRO A 9 6.92 8.56 -7.47
CA PRO A 9 6.87 7.12 -7.24
C PRO A 9 7.41 6.75 -5.86
N ARG A 10 6.70 5.82 -5.21
CA ARG A 10 6.96 5.30 -3.85
C ARG A 10 8.28 4.52 -3.84
N LYS A 11 9.40 5.24 -3.75
CA LYS A 11 10.72 4.62 -3.61
C LYS A 11 10.80 3.90 -2.27
N PRO A 12 11.34 2.66 -2.22
CA PRO A 12 11.66 2.05 -0.95
C PRO A 12 12.57 3.00 -0.16
N PRO A 13 12.41 3.07 1.17
CA PRO A 13 13.31 3.87 2.00
C PRO A 13 14.76 3.44 1.73
N PRO A 14 15.70 4.39 1.59
CA PRO A 14 17.09 4.05 1.33
C PRO A 14 17.61 3.14 2.44
N ALA A 15 18.50 2.18 2.13
CA ALA A 15 19.04 1.23 3.12
C ALA A 15 19.65 1.92 4.35
N ALA A 16 20.20 3.13 4.18
CA ALA A 16 20.72 3.97 5.25
C ALA A 16 19.64 4.42 6.26
N ALA A 17 18.35 4.41 5.90
CA ALA A 17 17.25 4.73 6.82
C ALA A 17 17.04 3.65 7.91
N PHE A 18 17.63 2.46 7.72
CA PHE A 18 17.58 1.35 8.68
C PHE A 18 18.90 1.18 9.45
N ILE A 19 19.81 2.14 9.34
CA ILE A 19 21.08 2.15 10.07
C ILE A 19 21.05 3.35 11.02
N ALA A 20 21.34 3.10 12.30
CA ALA A 20 21.47 4.17 13.27
C ALA A 20 22.72 5.02 12.95
N PRO A 21 22.64 6.36 12.98
CA PRO A 21 23.80 7.22 12.76
C PRO A 21 25.01 6.85 13.63
N GLU A 22 26.18 6.69 13.01
CA GLU A 22 27.43 6.36 13.69
C GLU A 22 28.25 7.61 14.04
N GLY A 23 29.07 7.53 15.09
CA GLY A 23 29.97 8.61 15.50
C GLY A 23 29.31 9.82 16.20
N ILE A 24 28.02 9.75 16.48
CA ILE A 24 27.29 10.79 17.20
C ILE A 24 27.39 10.56 18.72
N PRO A 25 27.68 11.60 19.54
CA PRO A 25 27.62 11.51 21.00
C PRO A 25 26.23 11.11 21.49
N ASP A 26 26.19 10.34 22.57
CA ASP A 26 24.95 9.76 23.14
C ASP A 26 23.85 10.81 23.41
N ASP A 27 24.20 11.96 23.98
CA ASP A 27 23.25 13.05 24.26
C ASP A 27 22.63 13.62 22.98
N SER A 28 23.44 13.83 21.94
CA SER A 28 22.97 14.28 20.63
C SER A 28 22.11 13.22 19.94
N PHE A 29 22.44 11.94 20.14
CA PHE A 29 21.66 10.83 19.59
C PHE A 29 20.27 10.73 20.25
N LEU A 30 20.17 10.90 21.56
CA LEU A 30 18.89 10.98 22.26
C LEU A 30 18.02 12.13 21.73
N GLY A 31 18.61 13.30 21.45
CA GLY A 31 17.90 14.41 20.82
C GLY A 31 17.32 14.06 19.44
N ILE A 32 18.06 13.30 18.62
CA ILE A 32 17.57 12.78 17.33
C ILE A 32 16.42 11.81 17.55
N LEU A 33 16.56 10.88 18.50
CA LEU A 33 15.53 9.87 18.81
C LEU A 33 14.22 10.53 19.25
N LEU A 34 14.30 11.53 20.12
CA LEU A 34 13.16 12.35 20.56
C LEU A 34 12.47 13.05 19.39
N SER A 35 13.27 13.69 18.53
CA SER A 35 12.76 14.37 17.32
C SER A 35 12.02 13.39 16.40
N VAL A 36 12.60 12.24 16.10
CA VAL A 36 11.99 11.22 15.23
C VAL A 36 10.69 10.67 15.84
N ALA A 37 10.67 10.37 17.14
CA ALA A 37 9.47 9.89 17.81
C ALA A 37 8.37 10.96 17.84
N GLY A 38 8.72 12.21 18.15
CA GLY A 38 7.80 13.36 18.14
C GLY A 38 7.20 13.62 16.75
N ASP A 39 8.03 13.57 15.72
CA ASP A 39 7.62 13.68 14.31
C ASP A 39 6.61 12.60 13.92
N VAL A 40 6.83 11.35 14.32
CA VAL A 40 5.88 10.27 14.02
C VAL A 40 4.57 10.49 14.75
N VAL A 41 4.61 10.94 16.01
CA VAL A 41 3.37 11.21 16.77
C VAL A 41 2.56 12.35 16.17
N SER A 42 3.21 13.37 15.60
CA SER A 42 2.55 14.54 15.01
C SER A 42 2.08 14.30 13.56
N SER A 43 2.87 13.59 12.74
CA SER A 43 2.64 13.45 11.29
C SER A 43 1.44 12.56 10.93
N PHE A 44 0.97 11.71 11.84
CA PHE A 44 -0.02 10.67 11.54
C PHE A 44 -1.35 10.83 12.31
N SER A 45 -1.70 12.04 12.78
CA SER A 45 -2.96 12.31 13.49
C SER A 45 -4.19 11.79 12.74
N ASP A 46 -4.28 12.06 11.44
CA ASP A 46 -5.44 11.72 10.62
C ASP A 46 -5.56 10.22 10.34
N LEU A 47 -4.43 9.51 10.40
CA LEU A 47 -4.39 8.07 10.20
C LEU A 47 -4.88 7.33 11.45
N VAL A 48 -4.56 7.85 12.63
CA VAL A 48 -4.99 7.32 13.94
C VAL A 48 -6.51 7.26 14.05
N ASP A 49 -7.22 8.19 13.43
CA ASP A 49 -8.68 8.21 13.45
C ASP A 49 -9.30 7.14 12.54
N ARG A 50 -8.64 6.84 11.42
CA ARG A 50 -9.15 5.91 10.40
C ARG A 50 -8.72 4.47 10.62
N ARG A 51 -7.57 4.22 11.25
CA ARG A 51 -6.99 2.87 11.38
C ARG A 51 -6.63 2.57 12.83
N ARG A 52 -7.20 1.49 13.35
CA ARG A 52 -6.99 1.02 14.72
C ARG A 52 -5.53 0.63 14.99
N ASP A 53 -4.87 -0.05 14.07
CA ASP A 53 -3.48 -0.50 14.26
C ASP A 53 -2.50 0.67 14.28
N ALA A 54 -2.70 1.64 13.37
CA ALA A 54 -1.96 2.90 13.39
C ALA A 54 -2.15 3.65 14.71
N ARG A 55 -3.39 3.69 15.24
CA ARG A 55 -3.68 4.27 16.56
C ARG A 55 -2.92 3.60 17.69
N PHE A 56 -2.84 2.27 17.70
CA PHE A 56 -2.08 1.56 18.72
C PHE A 56 -0.59 1.81 18.60
N LEU A 57 -0.03 1.73 17.39
CA LEU A 57 1.39 1.98 17.17
C LEU A 57 1.78 3.41 17.57
N VAL A 58 1.04 4.44 17.13
CA VAL A 58 1.32 5.84 17.49
C VAL A 58 1.19 6.07 19.00
N ARG A 59 0.23 5.42 19.68
CA ARG A 59 0.13 5.49 21.15
C ARG A 59 1.34 4.87 21.84
N ARG A 60 1.84 3.72 21.35
CA ARG A 60 3.06 3.08 21.87
C ARG A 60 4.28 3.97 21.66
N ILE A 61 4.42 4.58 20.48
CA ILE A 61 5.50 5.53 20.18
C ILE A 61 5.41 6.77 21.09
N ARG A 62 4.22 7.25 21.43
CA ARG A 62 4.04 8.32 22.41
C ARG A 62 4.52 7.94 23.82
N LEU A 63 4.29 6.69 24.24
CA LEU A 63 4.83 6.18 25.51
C LEU A 63 6.36 6.06 25.44
N LEU A 64 6.91 5.58 24.33
CA LEU A 64 8.36 5.55 24.11
C LEU A 64 8.97 6.94 24.11
N LEU A 65 8.31 7.93 23.52
CA LEU A 65 8.75 9.33 23.56
C LEU A 65 8.88 9.82 25.01
N SER A 66 7.85 9.60 25.85
CA SER A 66 7.93 9.98 27.28
C SER A 66 9.04 9.25 28.04
N LEU A 67 9.36 8.01 27.66
CA LEU A 67 10.48 7.27 28.21
C LEU A 67 11.82 7.89 27.80
N PHE A 68 11.99 8.22 26.52
CA PHE A 68 13.22 8.84 26.02
C PHE A 68 13.45 10.23 26.63
N GLU A 69 12.39 10.99 26.87
CA GLU A 69 12.44 12.28 27.58
C GLU A 69 12.98 12.07 28.99
N ALA A 70 12.43 11.10 29.73
CA ALA A 70 12.88 10.78 31.08
C ALA A 70 14.35 10.30 31.12
N ILE A 71 14.79 9.52 30.13
CA ILE A 71 16.20 9.10 30.00
C ILE A 71 17.10 10.32 29.75
N SER A 72 16.70 11.23 28.86
CA SER A 72 17.45 12.44 28.56
C SER A 72 17.56 13.38 29.77
N ASP A 73 16.45 13.55 30.51
CA ASP A 73 16.39 14.39 31.71
C ASP A 73 17.26 13.85 32.86
N SER A 74 17.52 12.54 32.89
CA SER A 74 18.39 11.93 33.90
C SER A 74 19.84 12.43 33.85
N ARG A 75 20.30 12.93 32.68
CA ARG A 75 21.67 13.42 32.41
C ARG A 75 22.78 12.46 32.87
N ARG A 76 22.51 11.16 32.86
CA ARG A 76 23.48 10.13 33.24
C ARG A 76 24.20 9.61 31.99
N PRO A 77 25.49 9.25 32.12
CA PRO A 77 26.19 8.58 31.03
C PRO A 77 25.49 7.25 30.73
N LEU A 78 25.25 6.98 29.44
CA LEU A 78 24.65 5.73 29.01
C LEU A 78 25.67 4.59 29.11
N SER A 79 25.22 3.43 29.58
CA SER A 79 26.00 2.20 29.40
C SER A 79 26.03 1.81 27.93
N ARG A 80 27.02 1.00 27.54
CA ARG A 80 27.11 0.48 26.17
C ARG A 80 25.83 -0.28 25.75
N LEU A 81 25.21 -1.00 26.68
CA LEU A 81 23.97 -1.72 26.42
C LEU A 81 22.79 -0.75 26.21
N ALA A 82 22.64 0.26 27.07
CA ALA A 82 21.63 1.30 26.91
C ALA A 82 21.76 2.02 25.57
N ALA A 83 22.97 2.44 25.20
CA ALA A 83 23.23 3.11 23.92
C ALA A 83 22.89 2.24 22.72
N LEU A 84 23.18 0.93 22.79
CA LEU A 84 22.80 -0.02 21.74
C LEU A 84 21.27 -0.18 21.64
N CYS A 85 20.57 -0.36 22.75
CA CYS A 85 19.10 -0.45 22.75
C CYS A 85 18.44 0.80 22.14
N LEU A 86 18.96 1.99 22.43
CA LEU A 86 18.44 3.24 21.87
C LEU A 86 18.68 3.34 20.35
N LYS A 87 19.81 2.83 19.86
CA LYS A 87 20.07 2.71 18.41
C LYS A 87 19.10 1.75 17.73
N GLU A 88 18.78 0.63 18.37
CA GLU A 88 17.75 -0.28 17.86
C GLU A 88 16.36 0.36 17.88
N PHE A 89 16.01 1.10 18.94
CA PHE A 89 14.75 1.85 18.99
C PHE A 89 14.65 2.88 17.85
N TYR A 90 15.75 3.53 17.47
CA TYR A 90 15.78 4.41 16.30
C TYR A 90 15.38 3.67 15.02
N ILE A 91 15.92 2.47 14.80
CA ILE A 91 15.58 1.64 13.63
C ILE A 91 14.09 1.26 13.67
N VAL A 92 13.58 0.84 14.83
CA VAL A 92 12.15 0.52 15.02
C VAL A 92 11.26 1.72 14.72
N LEU A 93 11.62 2.92 15.16
CA LEU A 93 10.86 4.15 14.86
C LEU A 93 10.85 4.47 13.37
N HIS A 94 11.98 4.29 12.67
CA HIS A 94 12.05 4.47 11.23
C HIS A 94 11.17 3.47 10.48
N ARG A 95 11.22 2.19 10.86
CA ARG A 95 10.32 1.16 10.30
C ARG A 95 8.86 1.48 10.56
N ALA A 96 8.52 1.90 11.77
CA ALA A 96 7.17 2.36 12.10
C ALA A 96 6.73 3.54 11.22
N ARG A 97 7.60 4.53 11.00
CA ARG A 97 7.33 5.67 10.11
C ARG A 97 7.08 5.22 8.67
N VAL A 98 7.90 4.31 8.15
CA VAL A 98 7.73 3.74 6.80
C VAL A 98 6.39 3.02 6.68
N LEU A 99 6.04 2.17 7.65
CA LEU A 99 4.77 1.45 7.67
C LEU A 99 3.57 2.40 7.73
N LEU A 100 3.63 3.42 8.59
CA LEU A 100 2.56 4.42 8.70
C LEU A 100 2.40 5.24 7.42
N ASN A 101 3.50 5.63 6.76
CA ASN A 101 3.47 6.30 5.46
C ASN A 101 2.86 5.41 4.37
N TYR A 102 3.25 4.13 4.34
CA TYR A 102 2.70 3.15 3.40
C TYR A 102 1.18 3.05 3.54
N ILE A 103 0.65 2.98 4.76
CA ILE A 103 -0.79 2.91 5.01
C ILE A 103 -1.47 4.25 4.70
N ALA A 104 -0.83 5.38 5.01
CA ALA A 104 -1.39 6.70 4.75
C ALA A 104 -1.59 6.96 3.24
N GLN A 105 -0.69 6.43 2.41
CA GLN A 105 -0.68 6.62 0.96
C GLN A 105 -1.37 5.48 0.18
N GLY A 106 -1.68 4.37 0.85
CA GLY A 106 -2.28 3.21 0.22
C GLY A 106 -3.73 3.43 -0.21
N SER A 107 -4.09 2.89 -1.36
CA SER A 107 -5.48 2.88 -1.83
C SER A 107 -6.36 1.96 -0.97
N ARG A 108 -7.68 2.15 -0.98
CA ARG A 108 -8.57 1.37 -0.12
C ARG A 108 -8.54 -0.10 -0.48
N LEU A 109 -8.56 -0.42 -1.78
CA LEU A 109 -8.47 -1.79 -2.26
C LEU A 109 -7.11 -2.40 -1.97
N TRP A 110 -6.05 -1.63 -2.16
CA TRP A 110 -4.70 -2.09 -1.88
C TRP A 110 -4.54 -2.56 -0.42
N LEU A 111 -4.93 -1.70 0.51
CA LEU A 111 -4.83 -1.98 1.95
C LEU A 111 -5.74 -3.14 2.36
N LEU A 112 -6.91 -3.29 1.73
CA LEU A 112 -7.82 -4.40 1.98
C LEU A 112 -7.24 -5.74 1.51
N LEU A 113 -6.72 -5.78 0.28
CA LEU A 113 -6.11 -6.99 -0.28
C LEU A 113 -4.87 -7.42 0.52
N ARG A 114 -4.13 -6.47 1.11
CA ARG A 114 -2.91 -6.71 1.90
C ARG A 114 -3.07 -6.68 3.41
N GLU A 115 -4.29 -6.67 3.92
CA GLU A 115 -4.56 -6.50 5.36
C GLU A 115 -3.75 -7.48 6.24
N ALA A 116 -3.65 -8.75 5.85
CA ALA A 116 -2.90 -9.76 6.60
C ALA A 116 -1.39 -9.44 6.68
N ARG A 117 -0.76 -9.06 5.57
CA ARG A 117 0.67 -8.70 5.53
C ARG A 117 0.96 -7.43 6.32
N ILE A 118 0.07 -6.44 6.24
CA ILE A 118 0.19 -5.20 7.02
C ILE A 118 0.08 -5.51 8.52
N ALA A 119 -0.88 -6.34 8.92
CA ALA A 119 -1.06 -6.76 10.31
C ALA A 119 0.16 -7.54 10.84
N GLU A 120 0.80 -8.36 10.00
CA GLU A 120 2.04 -9.05 10.34
C GLU A 120 3.19 -8.07 10.60
N GLN A 121 3.36 -7.04 9.75
CA GLN A 121 4.38 -6.01 9.96
C GLN A 121 4.17 -5.23 11.27
N PHE A 122 2.92 -4.92 11.65
CA PHE A 122 2.64 -4.34 12.97
C PHE A 122 3.02 -5.28 14.12
N GLN A 123 2.77 -6.58 13.98
CA GLN A 123 3.16 -7.56 15.00
C GLN A 123 4.67 -7.73 15.10
N GLU A 124 5.39 -7.64 13.98
CA GLU A 124 6.85 -7.68 13.97
C GLU A 124 7.42 -6.50 14.76
N LEU A 125 6.94 -5.28 14.49
CA LEU A 125 7.29 -4.09 15.28
C LEU A 125 6.94 -4.26 16.76
N ASP A 126 5.79 -4.86 17.08
CA ASP A 126 5.43 -5.13 18.47
C ASP A 126 6.42 -6.08 19.14
N ARG A 127 6.86 -7.14 18.44
CA ARG A 127 7.86 -8.08 18.98
C ARG A 127 9.18 -7.36 19.23
N GLU A 128 9.63 -6.51 18.31
CA GLU A 128 10.86 -5.71 18.45
C GLU A 128 10.79 -4.71 19.60
N ILE A 129 9.66 -4.01 19.75
CA ILE A 129 9.46 -3.11 20.89
C ILE A 129 9.49 -3.94 22.20
N SER A 130 8.86 -5.11 22.22
CA SER A 130 8.88 -5.98 23.41
C SER A 130 10.30 -6.41 23.78
N THR A 131 11.08 -6.90 22.82
CA THR A 131 12.43 -7.40 23.08
C THR A 131 13.34 -6.27 23.59
N LEU A 132 13.24 -5.08 23.01
CA LEU A 132 14.02 -3.93 23.47
C LEU A 132 13.63 -3.46 24.88
N LEU A 133 12.34 -3.49 25.21
CA LEU A 133 11.86 -3.19 26.58
C LEU A 133 12.26 -4.26 27.60
N ASP A 134 12.55 -5.49 27.17
CA ASP A 134 13.02 -6.54 28.07
C ASP A 134 14.54 -6.47 28.29
N VAL A 135 15.29 -5.98 27.31
CA VAL A 135 16.77 -5.91 27.35
C VAL A 135 17.31 -4.60 27.94
N ILE A 136 16.60 -3.48 27.76
CA ILE A 136 17.12 -2.17 28.18
C ILE A 136 17.30 -2.08 29.71
N PRO A 137 18.45 -1.60 30.22
CA PRO A 137 18.77 -1.62 31.65
C PRO A 137 18.08 -0.46 32.40
N PHE A 138 16.77 -0.60 32.67
CA PHE A 138 15.96 0.46 33.29
C PHE A 138 16.44 0.91 34.67
N ASP A 139 17.15 0.06 35.40
CA ASP A 139 17.65 0.37 36.74
C ASP A 139 18.75 1.44 36.72
N GLU A 140 19.41 1.64 35.58
CA GLU A 140 20.45 2.66 35.42
C GLU A 140 19.86 4.08 35.39
N PHE A 141 18.67 4.26 34.82
CA PHE A 141 18.08 5.59 34.54
C PHE A 141 17.35 6.24 35.72
N HIS A 142 17.14 5.52 36.84
CA HIS A 142 16.43 6.06 38.02
C HIS A 142 15.08 6.71 37.69
N LEU A 143 14.32 6.05 36.79
CA LEU A 143 13.03 6.56 36.32
C LEU A 143 12.05 6.80 37.47
N VAL A 144 11.32 7.92 37.40
CA VAL A 144 10.20 8.26 38.30
C VAL A 144 9.12 7.19 38.18
N ALA A 145 8.37 6.97 39.28
CA ALA A 145 7.32 5.96 39.37
C ALA A 145 6.34 6.01 38.18
N ASP A 146 5.86 7.20 37.81
CA ASP A 146 4.94 7.42 36.69
C ASP A 146 5.49 6.88 35.36
N VAL A 147 6.78 7.11 35.07
CA VAL A 147 7.42 6.63 33.84
C VAL A 147 7.59 5.11 33.88
N ARG A 148 7.88 4.53 35.05
CA ARG A 148 7.93 3.07 35.21
C ARG A 148 6.55 2.44 34.96
N GLU A 149 5.48 3.06 35.44
CA GLU A 149 4.12 2.62 35.15
C GLU A 149 3.79 2.69 33.64
N HIS A 150 4.23 3.74 32.94
CA HIS A 150 4.10 3.83 31.49
C HIS A 150 4.84 2.71 30.75
N VAL A 151 6.05 2.35 31.20
CA VAL A 151 6.82 1.23 30.64
C VAL A 151 6.09 -0.09 30.88
N ASP A 152 5.57 -0.33 32.09
CA ASP A 152 4.83 -1.55 32.39
C ASP A 152 3.51 -1.64 31.62
N LEU A 153 2.82 -0.52 31.45
CA LEU A 153 1.66 -0.42 30.58
C LEU A 153 2.03 -0.79 29.13
N LEU A 154 3.13 -0.24 28.61
CA LEU A 154 3.59 -0.52 27.26
C LEU A 154 3.92 -2.01 27.07
N ARG A 155 4.67 -2.62 28.00
CA ARG A 155 4.96 -4.07 28.00
C ARG A 155 3.67 -4.90 27.96
N ARG A 156 2.68 -4.57 28.79
CA ARG A 156 1.39 -5.26 28.80
C ARG A 156 0.64 -5.09 27.48
N GLN A 157 0.62 -3.89 26.92
CA GLN A 157 -0.06 -3.60 25.66
C GLN A 157 0.56 -4.33 24.47
N VAL A 158 1.89 -4.41 24.42
CA VAL A 158 2.64 -5.13 23.39
C VAL A 158 2.44 -6.63 23.54
N ALA A 159 2.63 -7.19 24.75
CA ALA A 159 2.45 -8.61 25.01
C ALA A 159 1.00 -9.09 24.78
N ALA A 160 0.00 -8.24 25.04
CA ALA A 160 -1.40 -8.55 24.74
C ALA A 160 -1.72 -8.48 23.25
N SER A 161 -1.00 -7.65 22.48
CA SER A 161 -1.08 -7.58 21.01
C SER A 161 -0.64 -8.91 20.42
N SER A 162 0.56 -9.37 20.81
CA SER A 162 1.16 -10.61 20.31
C SER A 162 0.33 -11.85 20.65
N ARG A 163 -0.36 -11.85 21.80
CA ARG A 163 -1.24 -12.94 22.24
C ARG A 163 -2.59 -12.99 21.52
N ARG A 164 -3.13 -11.84 21.10
CA ARG A 164 -4.45 -11.78 20.43
C ARG A 164 -4.42 -12.25 18.98
N GLY A 165 -3.23 -12.44 18.40
CA GLY A 165 -3.07 -12.84 17.00
C GLY A 165 -3.40 -11.69 16.03
N LEU A 166 -3.43 -12.02 14.73
CA LEU A 166 -3.74 -11.04 13.68
C LEU A 166 -5.21 -10.60 13.84
N PHE A 167 -5.42 -9.36 14.26
CA PHE A 167 -6.76 -8.78 14.28
C PHE A 167 -7.13 -8.39 12.85
N ILE A 168 -8.02 -9.15 12.24
CA ILE A 168 -8.60 -8.86 10.94
C ILE A 168 -10.02 -8.37 11.20
N ASP A 169 -10.36 -7.16 10.76
CA ASP A 169 -11.71 -6.64 10.91
C ASP A 169 -12.69 -7.56 10.16
N SER A 170 -13.72 -8.06 10.85
CA SER A 170 -14.69 -8.96 10.24
C SER A 170 -15.34 -8.32 9.00
N ARG A 171 -15.59 -7.00 9.04
CA ARG A 171 -16.13 -6.28 7.89
C ARG A 171 -15.17 -6.27 6.70
N ASN A 172 -13.87 -6.05 6.95
CA ASN A 172 -12.87 -6.06 5.88
C ASN A 172 -12.70 -7.48 5.32
N ARG A 173 -12.73 -8.50 6.19
CA ARG A 173 -12.73 -9.90 5.76
C ARG A 173 -13.91 -10.20 4.83
N ASP A 174 -15.12 -9.82 5.22
CA ASP A 174 -16.33 -10.07 4.43
C ASP A 174 -16.28 -9.32 3.09
N LEU A 175 -15.84 -8.06 3.10
CA LEU A 175 -15.63 -7.26 1.89
C LEU A 175 -14.59 -7.89 0.95
N LYS A 176 -13.48 -8.37 1.51
CA LYS A 176 -12.45 -9.04 0.72
C LYS A 176 -12.99 -10.31 0.08
N ILE A 177 -13.75 -11.12 0.82
CA ILE A 177 -14.39 -12.33 0.30
C ILE A 177 -15.32 -11.98 -0.85
N GLN A 178 -16.16 -10.95 -0.69
CA GLN A 178 -17.08 -10.48 -1.72
C GLN A 178 -16.37 -9.96 -2.97
N ILE A 179 -15.28 -9.20 -2.82
CA ILE A 179 -14.51 -8.74 -3.99
C ILE A 179 -13.87 -9.91 -4.72
N LEU A 180 -13.37 -10.91 -3.98
CA LEU A 180 -12.79 -12.11 -4.58
C LEU A 180 -13.85 -13.00 -5.24
N SER A 181 -15.10 -13.01 -4.78
CA SER A 181 -16.18 -13.73 -5.48
C SER A 181 -16.50 -13.09 -6.82
N PHE A 182 -16.63 -11.75 -6.87
CA PHE A 182 -16.80 -11.03 -8.15
C PHE A 182 -15.62 -11.25 -9.09
N PHE A 183 -14.39 -11.29 -8.55
CA PHE A 183 -13.22 -11.59 -9.35
C PHE A 183 -13.29 -13.00 -9.95
N ASN A 184 -13.68 -14.01 -9.16
CA ASN A 184 -13.82 -15.39 -9.65
C ASN A 184 -14.93 -15.54 -10.71
N GLU A 185 -16.05 -14.83 -10.56
CA GLU A 185 -17.12 -14.77 -11.57
C GLU A 185 -16.61 -14.13 -12.86
N PHE A 186 -15.90 -13.01 -12.73
CA PHE A 186 -15.30 -12.29 -13.84
C PHE A 186 -14.26 -13.13 -14.58
N GLU A 187 -13.43 -13.91 -13.88
CA GLU A 187 -12.49 -14.86 -14.49
C GLU A 187 -13.20 -15.99 -15.27
N ARG A 188 -14.42 -16.38 -14.86
CA ARG A 188 -15.24 -17.36 -15.56
C ARG A 188 -16.00 -16.78 -16.76
N GLY A 189 -15.91 -15.46 -16.99
CA GLY A 189 -16.65 -14.77 -18.03
C GLY A 189 -18.12 -14.54 -17.68
N GLU A 190 -18.50 -14.73 -16.42
CA GLU A 190 -19.81 -14.37 -15.90
C GLU A 190 -19.85 -12.85 -15.63
N THR A 191 -21.00 -12.22 -15.86
CA THR A 191 -21.18 -10.79 -15.60
C THR A 191 -21.68 -10.60 -14.17
N PRO A 192 -20.88 -10.02 -13.26
CA PRO A 192 -21.34 -9.79 -11.89
C PRO A 192 -22.47 -8.76 -11.86
N ASP A 193 -23.35 -8.85 -10.87
CA ASP A 193 -24.50 -7.98 -10.75
C ASP A 193 -24.09 -6.51 -10.52
N ALA A 194 -24.65 -5.59 -11.31
CA ALA A 194 -24.27 -4.18 -11.29
C ALA A 194 -24.63 -3.48 -9.97
N ASP A 195 -25.76 -3.84 -9.36
CA ASP A 195 -26.22 -3.25 -8.10
C ASP A 195 -25.38 -3.77 -6.93
N GLU A 196 -24.99 -5.05 -6.94
CA GLU A 196 -24.07 -5.63 -5.95
C GLU A 196 -22.66 -5.03 -6.04
N LEU A 197 -22.14 -4.84 -7.26
CA LEU A 197 -20.85 -4.16 -7.48
C LEU A 197 -20.90 -2.72 -6.96
N LYS A 198 -21.99 -2.00 -7.24
CA LYS A 198 -22.18 -0.64 -6.75
C LYS A 198 -22.25 -0.61 -5.23
N HIS A 199 -23.04 -1.48 -4.61
CA HIS A 199 -23.14 -1.56 -3.16
C HIS A 199 -21.78 -1.84 -2.52
N THR A 200 -21.01 -2.77 -3.08
CA THR A 200 -19.70 -3.15 -2.53
C THR A 200 -18.65 -2.05 -2.68
N PHE A 201 -18.45 -1.55 -3.90
CA PHE A 201 -17.37 -0.59 -4.18
C PHE A 201 -17.72 0.85 -3.79
N VAL A 202 -18.98 1.27 -3.99
CA VAL A 202 -19.41 2.64 -3.70
C VAL A 202 -19.89 2.76 -2.26
N ASP A 203 -20.82 1.93 -1.81
CA ASP A 203 -21.47 2.15 -0.51
C ASP A 203 -20.61 1.62 0.66
N LEU A 204 -20.05 0.40 0.52
CA LEU A 204 -19.28 -0.20 1.60
C LEU A 204 -17.80 0.22 1.60
N MET A 205 -17.17 0.27 0.43
CA MET A 205 -15.76 0.68 0.26
C MET A 205 -15.61 2.20 0.11
N GLY A 206 -16.68 2.93 -0.21
CA GLY A 206 -16.68 4.38 -0.33
C GLY A 206 -15.86 4.91 -1.52
N ILE A 207 -15.67 4.11 -2.57
CA ILE A 207 -15.01 4.54 -3.81
C ILE A 207 -16.07 5.22 -4.66
N SER A 208 -16.14 6.54 -4.56
CA SER A 208 -17.20 7.34 -5.19
C SER A 208 -16.78 7.93 -6.53
N GLY A 209 -17.64 7.76 -7.54
CA GLY A 209 -17.51 8.42 -8.84
C GLY A 209 -16.40 7.85 -9.73
N ALA A 210 -16.44 8.22 -11.00
CA ALA A 210 -15.48 7.74 -11.99
C ALA A 210 -14.01 8.01 -11.56
N LYS A 211 -13.73 9.22 -11.07
CA LYS A 211 -12.38 9.62 -10.61
C LYS A 211 -11.85 8.76 -9.46
N GLY A 212 -12.72 8.35 -8.53
CA GLY A 212 -12.33 7.47 -7.42
C GLY A 212 -11.86 6.10 -7.91
N PHE A 213 -12.60 5.53 -8.87
CA PHE A 213 -12.20 4.27 -9.51
C PHE A 213 -10.91 4.42 -10.31
N GLU A 214 -10.75 5.51 -11.06
CA GLU A 214 -9.50 5.84 -11.78
C GLU A 214 -8.29 5.88 -10.85
N TRP A 215 -8.43 6.58 -9.72
CA TRP A 215 -7.37 6.70 -8.73
C TRP A 215 -7.01 5.36 -8.09
N GLU A 216 -8.00 4.52 -7.78
CA GLU A 216 -7.76 3.17 -7.27
C GLU A 216 -7.03 2.30 -8.32
N ILE A 217 -7.44 2.35 -9.59
CA ILE A 217 -6.79 1.62 -10.68
C ILE A 217 -5.33 2.05 -10.81
N GLU A 218 -5.07 3.35 -10.96
CA GLU A 218 -3.73 3.90 -11.11
C GLU A 218 -2.85 3.58 -9.88
N SER A 219 -3.40 3.69 -8.67
CA SER A 219 -2.66 3.34 -7.46
C SER A 219 -2.32 1.85 -7.40
N LEU A 220 -3.23 0.95 -7.80
CA LEU A 220 -2.95 -0.48 -7.85
C LEU A 220 -1.87 -0.79 -8.89
N GLU A 221 -1.91 -0.17 -10.06
CA GLU A 221 -0.89 -0.37 -11.11
C GLU A 221 0.49 0.14 -10.70
N ASN A 222 0.54 1.33 -10.10
CA ASN A 222 1.78 1.89 -9.57
C ASN A 222 2.38 0.97 -8.50
N GLU A 223 1.55 0.36 -7.65
CA GLU A 223 2.01 -0.61 -6.67
C GLU A 223 2.49 -1.91 -7.31
N ILE A 224 1.87 -2.38 -8.40
CA ILE A 224 2.33 -3.56 -9.16
C ILE A 224 3.69 -3.29 -9.81
N SER A 225 3.87 -2.12 -10.42
CA SER A 225 5.08 -1.78 -11.19
C SER A 225 6.32 -1.52 -10.34
N ASN A 226 6.16 -1.10 -9.08
CA ASN A 226 7.28 -0.70 -8.20
C ASN A 226 7.88 -1.87 -7.39
N ARG A 227 7.72 -3.14 -7.82
CA ARG A 227 8.00 -4.32 -6.98
C ARG A 227 9.23 -5.12 -7.38
N GLU A 228 9.98 -5.52 -6.35
CA GLU A 228 11.14 -6.42 -6.46
C GLU A 228 10.86 -7.86 -5.95
N ASP A 229 9.97 -8.12 -4.96
CA ASP A 229 9.96 -9.43 -4.25
C ASP A 229 8.60 -9.94 -3.69
N ASP A 230 7.46 -9.86 -4.41
CA ASP A 230 6.20 -10.44 -3.91
C ASP A 230 5.78 -11.75 -4.60
N GLU A 231 5.22 -12.68 -3.80
CA GLU A 231 4.73 -14.00 -4.24
C GLU A 231 3.82 -13.91 -5.48
N GLU A 232 4.05 -14.79 -6.45
CA GLU A 232 3.39 -14.77 -7.77
C GLU A 232 1.84 -14.79 -7.68
N THR A 233 1.30 -15.37 -6.61
CA THR A 233 -0.14 -15.53 -6.45
C THR A 233 -0.85 -14.22 -6.09
N ASP A 234 -0.20 -13.34 -5.32
CA ASP A 234 -0.82 -12.09 -4.89
C ASP A 234 -0.93 -11.08 -6.02
N TRP A 235 0.06 -11.02 -6.92
CA TRP A 235 -0.02 -10.08 -8.05
C TRP A 235 -1.11 -10.47 -9.05
N ARG A 236 -1.36 -11.78 -9.25
CA ARG A 236 -2.42 -12.25 -10.14
C ARG A 236 -3.77 -11.77 -9.64
N ILE A 237 -4.02 -11.91 -8.35
CA ILE A 237 -5.23 -11.43 -7.70
C ILE A 237 -5.33 -9.92 -7.81
N ILE A 238 -4.27 -9.18 -7.48
CA ILE A 238 -4.28 -7.70 -7.53
C ILE A 238 -4.50 -7.18 -8.96
N SER A 239 -3.82 -7.77 -9.94
CA SER A 239 -3.96 -7.43 -11.37
C SER A 239 -5.38 -7.75 -11.88
N GLY A 240 -5.89 -8.92 -11.50
CA GLY A 240 -7.24 -9.34 -11.81
C GLY A 240 -8.32 -8.45 -11.19
N VAL A 241 -8.15 -8.07 -9.92
CA VAL A 241 -9.03 -7.09 -9.26
C VAL A 241 -8.89 -5.72 -9.95
N SER A 242 -7.71 -5.30 -10.37
CA SER A 242 -7.54 -4.06 -11.14
C SER A 242 -8.34 -4.09 -12.47
N ALA A 243 -8.39 -5.24 -13.15
CA ALA A 243 -9.25 -5.42 -14.32
C ALA A 243 -10.76 -5.38 -13.96
N LEU A 244 -11.16 -6.01 -12.86
CA LEU A 244 -12.53 -5.94 -12.35
C LEU A 244 -12.95 -4.49 -12.04
N ILE A 245 -12.09 -3.70 -11.41
CA ILE A 245 -12.38 -2.29 -11.09
C ILE A 245 -12.52 -1.45 -12.36
N ARG A 246 -11.73 -1.73 -13.41
CA ARG A 246 -11.93 -1.09 -14.74
C ARG A 246 -13.28 -1.41 -15.34
N TYR A 247 -13.69 -2.68 -15.26
CA TYR A 247 -15.02 -3.10 -15.70
C TYR A 247 -16.11 -2.38 -14.91
N CYS A 248 -16.02 -2.36 -13.57
CA CYS A 248 -16.97 -1.67 -12.70
C CYS A 248 -17.06 -0.17 -13.01
N ARG A 249 -15.92 0.48 -13.23
CA ARG A 249 -15.87 1.90 -13.61
C ARG A 249 -16.67 2.14 -14.88
N PHE A 250 -16.45 1.33 -15.92
CA PHE A 250 -17.16 1.44 -17.19
C PHE A 250 -18.66 1.14 -17.02
N LEU A 251 -19.00 0.08 -16.29
CA LEU A 251 -20.38 -0.34 -16.07
C LEU A 251 -21.20 0.74 -15.32
N LEU A 252 -20.61 1.35 -14.29
CA LEU A 252 -21.29 2.31 -13.43
C LEU A 252 -21.29 3.75 -13.98
N PHE A 253 -20.24 4.15 -14.72
CA PHE A 253 -20.05 5.55 -15.14
C PHE A 253 -19.86 5.76 -16.66
N GLY A 254 -19.74 4.69 -17.45
CA GLY A 254 -19.48 4.76 -18.89
C GLY A 254 -18.10 5.32 -19.27
N LEU A 255 -17.88 5.53 -20.57
CA LEU A 255 -16.60 6.04 -21.11
C LEU A 255 -16.36 7.54 -20.90
N ARG A 256 -17.35 8.28 -20.39
CA ARG A 256 -17.34 9.74 -20.42
C ARG A 256 -17.80 10.27 -19.07
N GLY A 257 -16.83 10.55 -18.20
CA GLY A 257 -17.05 11.29 -16.96
C GLY A 257 -17.65 12.65 -17.29
N ASN A 258 -18.97 12.75 -17.25
CA ASN A 258 -19.66 14.02 -17.30
C ASN A 258 -20.85 13.92 -16.34
N GLU A 259 -20.65 14.47 -15.15
CA GLU A 259 -21.77 14.79 -14.29
C GLU A 259 -22.68 15.77 -15.04
N GLY A 260 -23.96 15.42 -15.16
CA GLY A 260 -24.97 16.29 -15.76
C GLY A 260 -25.25 16.03 -17.23
N LYS A 261 -26.07 15.01 -17.49
CA LYS A 261 -27.38 15.14 -18.16
C LYS A 261 -27.95 13.75 -18.41
N LYS A 262 -29.04 13.42 -17.71
CA LYS A 262 -30.01 12.43 -18.20
C LYS A 262 -30.45 12.88 -19.59
N LYS A 263 -30.03 12.17 -20.63
CA LYS A 263 -30.80 12.00 -21.86
C LYS A 263 -30.71 10.54 -22.28
N THR A 264 -31.83 9.86 -22.07
CA THR A 264 -32.26 8.66 -22.78
C THR A 264 -32.08 8.85 -24.29
N SER A 265 -31.18 8.08 -24.89
CA SER A 265 -31.27 7.56 -26.27
C SER A 265 -30.11 6.57 -26.52
N PRO A 266 -30.31 5.47 -27.25
CA PRO A 266 -29.25 4.50 -27.52
C PRO A 266 -28.29 5.11 -28.55
N ALA A 267 -27.22 5.72 -28.08
CA ALA A 267 -26.14 6.17 -28.95
C ALA A 267 -25.26 4.96 -29.26
N THR A 268 -25.41 4.46 -30.48
CA THR A 268 -24.50 3.52 -31.14
C THR A 268 -23.05 3.89 -30.86
N ASN A 269 -22.31 2.92 -30.30
CA ASN A 269 -20.88 2.96 -30.06
C ASN A 269 -20.12 3.54 -31.27
N SER A 270 -19.64 4.77 -31.17
CA SER A 270 -18.60 5.27 -32.09
C SER A 270 -17.24 5.16 -31.39
N VAL A 271 -16.80 3.92 -31.17
CA VAL A 271 -15.35 3.65 -31.20
C VAL A 271 -14.93 3.98 -32.63
N SER A 272 -13.98 4.89 -32.82
CA SER A 272 -13.47 5.20 -34.15
C SER A 272 -12.68 3.99 -34.65
N ILE A 273 -13.37 3.08 -35.31
CA ILE A 273 -12.81 1.89 -35.93
C ILE A 273 -11.78 2.36 -36.96
N PRO A 274 -10.50 1.93 -36.88
CA PRO A 274 -9.50 2.24 -37.89
C PRO A 274 -9.98 1.79 -39.27
N LYS A 275 -9.70 2.59 -40.31
CA LYS A 275 -10.22 2.35 -41.67
C LYS A 275 -9.89 0.95 -42.20
N ASP A 276 -8.82 0.33 -41.71
CA ASP A 276 -8.36 -0.99 -42.09
C ASP A 276 -9.35 -2.12 -41.74
N PHE A 277 -10.30 -1.86 -40.83
CA PHE A 277 -11.35 -2.81 -40.43
C PHE A 277 -12.71 -2.50 -41.05
N CYS A 278 -12.80 -1.44 -41.86
CA CYS A 278 -14.01 -1.09 -42.58
C CYS A 278 -13.92 -1.57 -44.03
N CYS A 279 -15.05 -1.98 -44.59
CA CYS A 279 -15.13 -2.31 -46.01
C CYS A 279 -14.87 -1.04 -46.85
N PRO A 280 -14.01 -1.07 -47.88
CA PRO A 280 -13.70 0.10 -48.71
C PRO A 280 -14.92 0.67 -49.46
N ILE A 281 -15.96 -0.14 -49.65
CA ILE A 281 -17.15 0.21 -50.42
C ILE A 281 -18.29 0.65 -49.49
N SER A 282 -18.61 -0.14 -48.46
CA SER A 282 -19.74 0.16 -47.57
C SER A 282 -19.37 1.06 -46.39
N LEU A 283 -18.07 1.21 -46.07
CA LEU A 283 -17.55 1.92 -44.88
C LEU A 283 -18.07 1.36 -43.54
N GLU A 284 -18.73 0.20 -43.58
CA GLU A 284 -19.17 -0.55 -42.40
C GLU A 284 -18.08 -1.52 -41.93
N LEU A 285 -18.08 -1.86 -40.63
CA LEU A 285 -17.15 -2.82 -40.03
C LEU A 285 -17.27 -4.18 -40.73
N MET A 286 -16.14 -4.71 -41.21
CA MET A 286 -16.10 -6.03 -41.85
C MET A 286 -16.46 -7.12 -40.83
N ARG A 287 -17.59 -7.80 -41.04
CA ARG A 287 -18.04 -8.91 -40.18
C ARG A 287 -17.34 -10.23 -40.48
N ASP A 288 -16.72 -10.36 -41.65
CA ASP A 288 -16.03 -11.56 -42.11
C ASP A 288 -14.77 -11.18 -42.92
N PRO A 289 -13.65 -10.86 -42.25
CA PRO A 289 -12.42 -10.53 -42.93
C PRO A 289 -11.83 -11.79 -43.57
N VAL A 290 -11.82 -11.83 -44.90
CA VAL A 290 -11.06 -12.83 -45.67
C VAL A 290 -9.58 -12.60 -45.41
N VAL A 291 -8.99 -13.36 -44.48
CA VAL A 291 -7.54 -13.37 -44.26
C VAL A 291 -6.92 -14.08 -45.47
N VAL A 292 -6.44 -13.29 -46.45
CA VAL A 292 -5.59 -13.83 -47.50
C VAL A 292 -4.23 -14.13 -46.86
N SER A 293 -3.94 -15.42 -46.66
CA SER A 293 -2.71 -15.94 -46.07
C SER A 293 -1.48 -15.69 -46.96
N THR A 294 -1.08 -14.43 -47.17
CA THR A 294 0.12 -14.08 -47.96
C THR A 294 1.24 -13.47 -47.12
N VAL A 295 1.31 -13.81 -45.83
CA VAL A 295 2.46 -13.46 -44.98
C VAL A 295 3.51 -14.57 -44.83
N VAL A 296 3.36 -15.72 -45.51
CA VAL A 296 4.37 -16.80 -45.45
C VAL A 296 5.43 -16.71 -46.57
N GLN A 297 5.23 -15.90 -47.61
CA GLN A 297 6.16 -15.87 -48.76
C GLN A 297 7.11 -14.68 -48.84
N CYS A 298 6.98 -13.64 -48.01
CA CYS A 298 7.97 -12.54 -47.98
C CYS A 298 9.11 -12.74 -46.97
N TRP A 299 8.99 -13.64 -45.98
CA TRP A 299 10.04 -13.86 -44.99
C TRP A 299 11.16 -14.80 -45.47
N GLN A 300 10.93 -15.62 -46.49
CA GLN A 300 11.96 -16.53 -47.02
C GLN A 300 12.91 -15.88 -48.06
N SER A 301 12.52 -14.78 -48.71
CA SER A 301 13.37 -14.15 -49.73
C SER A 301 14.39 -13.14 -49.19
N ASN A 302 14.29 -12.72 -47.92
CA ASN A 302 15.18 -11.72 -47.31
C ASN A 302 16.29 -12.32 -46.43
N LEU A 303 16.26 -13.62 -46.13
CA LEU A 303 17.30 -14.30 -45.34
C LEU A 303 18.50 -14.78 -46.18
N SER A 304 18.38 -14.81 -47.51
CA SER A 304 19.43 -15.26 -48.43
C SER A 304 20.42 -14.14 -48.83
N GLN A 305 20.22 -12.90 -48.38
CA GLN A 305 21.08 -11.75 -48.70
C GLN A 305 21.93 -11.25 -47.52
N LEU A 306 21.86 -11.87 -46.35
CA LEU A 306 22.48 -11.36 -45.11
C LEU A 306 23.59 -12.26 -44.51
N TRP A 307 24.06 -13.29 -45.21
CA TRP A 307 25.24 -14.06 -44.80
C TRP A 307 26.08 -14.57 -45.98
N PRO A 308 27.26 -14.01 -46.28
CA PRO A 308 28.24 -14.67 -47.12
C PRO A 308 28.91 -15.78 -46.32
N VAL A 309 28.74 -17.02 -46.76
CA VAL A 309 29.48 -18.19 -46.26
C VAL A 309 30.95 -18.05 -46.70
N PRO A 310 31.94 -18.06 -45.80
CA PRO A 310 33.34 -18.25 -46.19
C PRO A 310 33.59 -19.74 -46.51
N GLU A 311 34.38 -20.00 -47.54
CA GLU A 311 34.95 -21.33 -47.85
C GLU A 311 35.77 -21.92 -46.69
#